data_AF-A0A8C2FA72-F1
#
_entry.id   AF-A0A8C2FA72-F1
#
_cell.length_a   1.000
_cell.length_b   1.000
_cell.length_c   1.000
_cell.angle_alpha   90.00
_cell.angle_beta   90.00
_cell.angle_gamma   90.00
#
_symmetry.space_group_name_H-M   'P 1'
#
loop_
_entity.id
_entity.type
_entity.pdbx_description
1 polymer ?
#
loop_
_entity_poly.entity_id
_entity_poly.type
_entity_poly.pdbx_seq_one_letter_code
_entity_poly.pdbx_strand_id
1 'polypeptide(L)'
;IFGHCILVLSWAAFPKSIVTTTTKHMKDFIRAVESIEAVNPDLQMLDVVKGLRKAAGFETNLIKQYLGDLSDAHDLVSDPSVTSYVNEVINHSLSELGKEKGVVLTLDGSNVALAPMLLGLEAGLQSTVQGLYPLSLTHNLVASFLHHVHNEQTTLSFGTKGFWDSISSPKVYTLSDLPSLATDALIIGGIDGFILGSEVSTSNHRERSLSDL
;
A
#
# COMPACT_ATOMS: atom_id res chain seq x y z
N ILE A 1 -9.88 -34.29 -44.95
CA ILE A 1 -10.06 -34.72 -43.54
C ILE A 1 -8.89 -34.16 -42.77
N PHE A 2 -9.17 -33.13 -41.98
CA PHE A 2 -8.22 -32.31 -41.22
C PHE A 2 -7.56 -33.10 -40.09
N GLY A 3 -6.37 -32.67 -39.65
CA GLY A 3 -5.82 -33.10 -38.37
C GLY A 3 -4.31 -32.96 -38.20
N HIS A 4 -3.74 -31.78 -38.48
CA HIS A 4 -2.41 -31.43 -37.94
C HIS A 4 -2.60 -30.90 -36.51
N CYS A 5 -2.25 -31.72 -35.51
CA CYS A 5 -2.12 -31.27 -34.12
C CYS A 5 -0.85 -30.42 -34.00
N ILE A 6 -1.00 -29.10 -34.00
CA ILE A 6 0.04 -28.19 -33.55
C ILE A 6 -0.04 -28.14 -32.02
N LEU A 7 0.90 -28.79 -31.36
CA LEU A 7 1.17 -28.58 -29.93
C LEU A 7 1.78 -27.18 -29.78
N VAL A 8 0.95 -26.19 -29.45
CA VAL A 8 1.44 -24.90 -28.98
C VAL A 8 1.91 -25.10 -27.54
N LEU A 9 3.20 -25.34 -27.38
CA LEU A 9 3.88 -25.18 -26.10
C LEU A 9 3.87 -23.69 -25.75
N SER A 10 2.82 -23.25 -25.06
CA SER A 10 2.80 -21.96 -24.38
C SER A 10 3.84 -22.02 -23.27
N TRP A 11 5.03 -21.47 -23.54
CA TRP A 11 5.92 -21.00 -22.48
C TRP A 11 5.21 -19.81 -21.84
N ALA A 12 4.41 -20.07 -20.81
CA ALA A 12 4.19 -19.07 -19.77
C ALA A 12 5.56 -18.83 -19.14
N ALA A 13 6.24 -17.79 -19.61
CA ALA A 13 7.40 -17.24 -18.94
C ALA A 13 6.93 -16.76 -17.57
N PHE A 14 7.03 -17.62 -16.55
CA PHE A 14 6.86 -17.20 -15.18
C PHE A 14 7.82 -16.02 -14.94
N PRO A 15 7.32 -14.85 -14.49
CA PRO A 15 8.21 -13.76 -14.13
C PRO A 15 9.20 -14.26 -13.08
N LYS A 16 10.46 -13.89 -13.30
CA LYS A 16 11.64 -14.25 -12.51
C LYS A 16 11.32 -14.12 -11.01
N SER A 17 11.57 -15.18 -10.24
CA SER A 17 11.31 -15.22 -8.79
C SER A 17 11.82 -13.94 -8.11
N ILE A 18 10.94 -13.24 -7.39
CA ILE A 18 11.20 -12.00 -6.63
C ILE A 18 12.31 -12.19 -5.57
N VAL A 19 12.68 -13.43 -5.27
CA VAL A 19 13.69 -13.77 -4.29
C VAL A 19 15.08 -13.48 -4.84
N THR A 20 15.63 -12.31 -4.53
CA THR A 20 17.06 -12.23 -4.16
C THR A 20 17.43 -11.03 -3.29
N THR A 21 16.65 -9.94 -3.21
CA THR A 21 16.77 -8.96 -2.12
C THR A 21 15.51 -8.09 -2.09
N THR A 22 14.72 -8.17 -1.01
CA THR A 22 13.49 -7.38 -0.86
C THR A 22 13.83 -5.90 -0.64
N THR A 23 14.01 -5.15 -1.73
CA THR A 23 14.13 -3.69 -1.69
C THR A 23 12.75 -3.06 -1.50
N LYS A 24 12.74 -1.89 -0.86
CA LYS A 24 11.54 -1.11 -0.55
C LYS A 24 11.32 0.00 -1.57
N HIS A 25 11.61 -0.24 -2.85
CA HIS A 25 11.24 0.71 -3.90
C HIS A 25 9.79 0.52 -4.32
N MET A 26 9.12 1.61 -4.66
CA MET A 26 7.75 1.58 -5.21
C MET A 26 7.65 0.69 -6.46
N LYS A 27 8.64 0.72 -7.35
CA LYS A 27 8.68 -0.16 -8.55
C LYS A 27 8.68 -1.66 -8.22
N ASP A 28 9.16 -2.05 -7.05
CA ASP A 28 9.17 -3.46 -6.63
C ASP A 28 7.78 -3.86 -6.13
N PHE A 29 7.08 -2.92 -5.48
CA PHE A 29 5.68 -3.07 -5.11
C PHE A 29 4.78 -3.14 -6.33
N ILE A 30 4.95 -2.24 -7.30
CA ILE A 30 4.21 -2.27 -8.58
C ILE A 30 4.42 -3.63 -9.27
N ARG A 31 5.67 -4.13 -9.37
CA ARG A 31 5.93 -5.46 -9.95
C ARG A 31 5.26 -6.62 -9.21
N ALA A 32 5.12 -6.52 -7.89
CA ALA A 32 4.38 -7.50 -7.11
C ALA A 32 2.88 -7.44 -7.44
N VAL A 33 2.31 -6.23 -7.58
CA VAL A 33 0.91 -6.03 -8.00
C VAL A 33 0.68 -6.50 -9.42
N GLU A 34 1.55 -6.19 -10.38
CA GLU A 34 1.49 -6.71 -11.77
C GLU A 34 1.41 -8.24 -11.79
N SER A 35 2.22 -8.88 -10.94
CA SER A 35 2.24 -10.35 -10.83
C SER A 35 0.94 -10.92 -10.26
N ILE A 36 0.31 -10.20 -9.33
CA ILE A 36 -1.02 -10.54 -8.79
C ILE A 36 -2.09 -10.35 -9.86
N GLU A 37 -2.12 -9.22 -10.54
CA GLU A 37 -3.15 -8.91 -11.55
C GLU A 37 -3.08 -9.86 -12.74
N ALA A 38 -1.87 -10.24 -13.17
CA ALA A 38 -1.68 -11.19 -14.26
C ALA A 38 -2.31 -12.57 -13.99
N VAL A 39 -2.42 -12.98 -12.72
CA VAL A 39 -3.05 -14.25 -12.33
C VAL A 39 -4.49 -14.08 -11.84
N ASN A 40 -5.00 -12.84 -11.77
CA ASN A 40 -6.38 -12.51 -11.41
C ASN A 40 -7.01 -11.55 -12.45
N PRO A 41 -7.08 -11.92 -13.75
CA PRO A 41 -7.42 -10.99 -14.84
C PRO A 41 -8.86 -10.46 -14.83
N ASP A 42 -9.77 -11.14 -14.11
CA ASP A 42 -11.17 -10.77 -14.02
C ASP A 42 -11.46 -9.78 -12.88
N LEU A 43 -10.48 -9.51 -12.01
CA LEU A 43 -10.66 -8.60 -10.88
C LEU A 43 -10.52 -7.15 -11.33
N GLN A 44 -11.44 -6.30 -10.86
CA GLN A 44 -11.30 -4.86 -11.04
C GLN A 44 -10.30 -4.29 -10.03
N MET A 45 -9.79 -3.09 -10.29
CA MET A 45 -8.84 -2.42 -9.39
C MET A 45 -9.30 -2.38 -7.92
N LEU A 46 -10.59 -2.10 -7.68
CA LEU A 46 -11.14 -2.08 -6.32
C LEU A 46 -11.07 -3.46 -5.65
N ASP A 47 -11.31 -4.54 -6.41
CA ASP A 47 -11.19 -5.91 -5.90
C ASP A 47 -9.75 -6.24 -5.53
N VAL A 48 -8.79 -5.80 -6.36
CA VAL A 48 -7.35 -5.98 -6.08
C VAL A 48 -6.94 -5.22 -4.82
N VAL A 49 -7.37 -3.96 -4.65
CA VAL A 49 -7.08 -3.17 -3.44
C VAL A 49 -7.68 -3.81 -2.19
N LYS A 50 -8.96 -4.23 -2.23
CA LYS A 50 -9.61 -4.97 -1.13
C LYS A 50 -8.87 -6.27 -0.81
N GLY A 51 -8.45 -7.01 -1.84
CA GLY A 51 -7.67 -8.23 -1.70
C GLY A 51 -6.32 -8.01 -1.04
N LEU A 52 -5.61 -6.93 -1.39
CA LEU A 52 -4.33 -6.55 -0.75
C LEU A 52 -4.55 -6.16 0.73
N ARG A 53 -5.62 -5.42 1.03
CA ARG A 53 -6.01 -5.09 2.41
C ARG A 53 -6.28 -6.35 3.23
N LYS A 54 -7.02 -7.31 2.66
CA LYS A 54 -7.29 -8.62 3.27
C LYS A 54 -6.03 -9.43 3.50
N ALA A 55 -5.15 -9.52 2.49
CA ALA A 55 -3.90 -10.28 2.56
C ALA A 55 -2.92 -9.73 3.61
N ALA A 56 -2.86 -8.41 3.76
CA ALA A 56 -2.01 -7.77 4.77
C ALA A 56 -2.62 -7.79 6.19
N GLY A 57 -3.91 -8.11 6.33
CA GLY A 57 -4.56 -8.34 7.63
C GLY A 57 -4.79 -7.09 8.47
N PHE A 58 -4.71 -5.88 7.90
CA PHE A 58 -4.91 -4.63 8.64
C PHE A 58 -6.37 -4.16 8.51
N GLU A 59 -7.19 -4.56 9.48
CA GLU A 59 -8.62 -4.22 9.52
C GLU A 59 -9.01 -3.72 10.92
N THR A 60 -9.31 -2.43 11.05
CA THR A 60 -9.76 -1.82 12.31
C THR A 60 -11.26 -1.50 12.25
N ASN A 61 -11.89 -1.28 13.41
CA ASN A 61 -13.29 -0.84 13.45
C ASN A 61 -13.51 0.48 12.69
N LEU A 62 -12.51 1.37 12.69
CA LEU A 62 -12.53 2.61 11.92
C LEU A 62 -12.51 2.32 10.42
N ILE A 63 -11.62 1.44 9.95
CA ILE A 63 -11.56 1.03 8.54
C ILE A 63 -12.91 0.43 8.10
N LYS A 64 -13.48 -0.48 8.90
CA LYS A 64 -14.79 -1.08 8.63
C LYS A 64 -15.91 -0.05 8.50
N GLN A 65 -15.90 0.94 9.39
CA GLN A 65 -16.91 2.00 9.39
C GLN A 65 -16.92 2.82 8.10
N TYR A 66 -15.76 3.03 7.47
CA TYR A 66 -15.62 3.92 6.31
C TYR A 66 -15.47 3.21 4.97
N LEU A 67 -14.91 2.00 4.94
CA LEU A 67 -14.65 1.23 3.70
C LEU A 67 -15.49 -0.05 3.60
N GLY A 68 -16.25 -0.38 4.65
CA GLY A 68 -16.93 -1.66 4.78
C GLY A 68 -16.02 -2.77 5.27
N ASP A 69 -16.64 -3.90 5.62
CA ASP A 69 -15.92 -5.12 5.96
C ASP A 69 -15.32 -5.79 4.71
N LEU A 70 -14.48 -6.79 4.95
CA LEU A 70 -13.85 -7.60 3.89
C LEU A 70 -14.61 -8.89 3.55
N SER A 71 -15.89 -8.99 3.90
CA SER A 71 -16.67 -10.22 3.63
C SER A 71 -16.90 -10.46 2.14
N ASP A 72 -16.93 -9.38 1.34
CA ASP A 72 -17.04 -9.40 -0.12
C ASP A 72 -15.68 -9.40 -0.84
N ALA A 73 -14.57 -9.30 -0.10
CA ALA A 73 -13.24 -9.18 -0.68
C ALA A 73 -12.71 -10.54 -1.18
N HIS A 74 -12.25 -10.55 -2.43
CA HIS A 74 -11.64 -11.71 -3.08
C HIS A 74 -10.29 -12.08 -2.43
N ASP A 75 -10.03 -13.38 -2.30
CA ASP A 75 -8.70 -13.88 -1.96
C ASP A 75 -7.81 -13.82 -3.20
N LEU A 76 -6.74 -13.02 -3.13
CA LEU A 76 -5.82 -12.87 -4.25
C LEU A 76 -5.02 -14.15 -4.46
N VAL A 77 -5.13 -14.72 -5.66
CA VAL A 77 -4.21 -15.78 -6.08
C VAL A 77 -2.85 -15.16 -6.31
N SER A 78 -1.81 -15.70 -5.70
CA SER A 78 -0.46 -15.17 -5.82
C SER A 78 0.58 -16.21 -5.41
N ASP A 79 1.81 -16.07 -5.92
CA ASP A 79 2.94 -16.86 -5.46
C ASP A 79 3.25 -16.57 -3.97
N PRO A 80 3.60 -17.58 -3.15
CA PRO A 80 3.91 -17.37 -1.73
C PRO A 80 4.99 -16.31 -1.46
N SER A 81 5.97 -16.17 -2.36
CA SER A 81 7.03 -15.16 -2.24
C SER A 81 6.49 -13.74 -2.47
N VAL A 82 5.57 -13.57 -3.41
CA VAL A 82 4.85 -12.30 -3.66
C VAL A 82 3.98 -11.96 -2.44
N THR A 83 3.23 -12.93 -1.92
CA THR A 83 2.38 -12.73 -0.73
C THR A 83 3.21 -12.34 0.49
N SER A 84 4.34 -13.02 0.70
CA SER A 84 5.28 -12.67 1.77
C SER A 84 5.84 -11.25 1.60
N TYR A 85 6.22 -10.87 0.39
CA TYR A 85 6.69 -9.53 0.07
C TYR A 85 5.63 -8.48 0.37
N VAL A 86 4.42 -8.66 -0.17
CA VAL A 86 3.27 -7.75 -0.01
C VAL A 86 2.93 -7.57 1.47
N ASN A 87 2.85 -8.66 2.22
CA ASN A 87 2.60 -8.62 3.65
C ASN A 87 3.69 -7.85 4.41
N GLU A 88 4.96 -7.96 3.99
CA GLU A 88 6.08 -7.25 4.60
C GLU A 88 6.10 -5.74 4.26
N VAL A 89 5.73 -5.35 3.04
CA VAL A 89 5.79 -3.95 2.60
C VAL A 89 4.53 -3.16 2.91
N ILE A 90 3.37 -3.81 3.08
CA ILE A 90 2.13 -3.12 3.45
C ILE A 90 2.07 -2.88 4.95
N ASN A 91 2.45 -3.87 5.76
CA ASN A 91 2.31 -3.75 7.22
C ASN A 91 3.18 -2.64 7.78
N HIS A 92 2.51 -1.59 8.26
CA HIS A 92 3.14 -0.45 8.90
C HIS A 92 3.41 -0.73 10.36
N SER A 93 4.59 -0.31 10.83
CA SER A 93 4.92 -0.31 12.26
C SER A 93 6.04 0.69 12.52
N LEU A 94 5.97 1.38 13.66
CA LEU A 94 7.02 2.28 14.11
C LEU A 94 7.67 1.73 15.38
N SER A 95 9.00 1.61 15.37
CA SER A 95 9.76 1.19 16.56
C SER A 95 10.15 2.40 17.44
N GLU A 96 10.42 2.13 18.71
CA GLU A 96 10.97 3.11 19.67
C GLU A 96 12.26 3.80 19.20
N LEU A 97 13.05 3.13 18.35
CA LEU A 97 14.28 3.66 17.78
C LEU A 97 14.06 4.47 16.49
N GLY A 98 12.81 4.81 16.15
CA GLY A 98 12.48 5.59 14.97
C GLY A 98 12.54 4.82 13.64
N LYS A 99 12.75 3.50 13.65
CA LYS A 99 12.63 2.69 12.43
C LYS A 99 11.16 2.51 12.07
N GLU A 100 10.81 2.92 10.86
CA GLU A 100 9.46 2.84 10.33
C GLU A 100 9.41 1.79 9.22
N LYS A 101 8.49 0.83 9.35
CA LYS A 101 8.20 -0.22 8.36
C LYS A 101 6.93 0.12 7.60
N GLY A 102 6.73 -0.52 6.46
CA GLY A 102 5.57 -0.28 5.61
C GLY A 102 5.71 0.94 4.69
N VAL A 103 6.92 1.51 4.61
CA VAL A 103 7.27 2.67 3.77
C VAL A 103 8.02 2.20 2.54
N VAL A 104 7.79 2.86 1.41
CA VAL A 104 8.53 2.66 0.16
C VAL A 104 9.11 3.96 -0.38
N LEU A 105 10.27 3.84 -1.04
CA LEU A 105 10.92 4.92 -1.77
C LEU A 105 10.33 5.02 -3.18
N THR A 106 9.81 6.18 -3.51
CA THR A 106 9.26 6.48 -4.84
C THR A 106 10.35 6.99 -5.78
N LEU A 107 10.03 7.10 -7.07
CA LEU A 107 10.98 7.53 -8.11
C LEU A 107 11.41 8.99 -7.97
N ASP A 108 10.56 9.85 -7.41
CA ASP A 108 10.85 11.27 -7.20
C ASP A 108 11.66 11.53 -5.92
N GLY A 109 11.97 10.49 -5.15
CA GLY A 109 12.69 10.57 -3.88
C GLY A 109 11.81 10.74 -2.64
N SER A 110 10.49 10.82 -2.81
CA SER A 110 9.52 10.87 -1.72
C SER A 110 9.30 9.50 -1.08
N ASN A 111 8.74 9.50 0.13
CA ASN A 111 8.52 8.31 0.94
C ASN A 111 7.04 8.14 1.22
N VAL A 112 6.50 6.96 0.94
CA VAL A 112 5.07 6.70 1.04
C VAL A 112 4.84 5.46 1.88
N ALA A 113 3.95 5.55 2.87
CA ALA A 113 3.47 4.37 3.60
C ALA A 113 2.37 3.67 2.79
N LEU A 114 2.55 2.38 2.51
CA LEU A 114 1.68 1.63 1.60
C LEU A 114 0.29 1.35 2.20
N ALA A 115 0.19 0.99 3.49
CA ALA A 115 -1.11 0.75 4.10
C ALA A 115 -2.04 1.98 4.03
N PRO A 116 -1.62 3.19 4.48
CA PRO A 116 -2.44 4.40 4.29
C PRO A 116 -2.74 4.71 2.83
N MET A 117 -1.78 4.50 1.92
CA MET A 117 -1.99 4.70 0.49
C MET A 117 -3.10 3.80 -0.07
N LEU A 118 -3.09 2.51 0.28
CA LEU A 118 -4.14 1.58 -0.15
C LEU A 118 -5.51 1.94 0.45
N LEU A 119 -5.57 2.41 1.71
CA LEU A 119 -6.81 2.88 2.32
C LEU A 119 -7.35 4.15 1.66
N GLY A 120 -6.47 5.11 1.38
CA GLY A 120 -6.81 6.31 0.64
C GLY A 120 -7.33 5.95 -0.74
N LEU A 121 -6.64 5.05 -1.43
CA LEU A 121 -7.03 4.57 -2.77
C LEU A 121 -8.40 3.89 -2.78
N GLU A 122 -8.67 2.97 -1.84
CA GLU A 122 -9.98 2.34 -1.68
C GLU A 122 -11.07 3.40 -1.42
N ALA A 123 -10.82 4.36 -0.53
CA ALA A 123 -11.75 5.45 -0.24
C ALA A 123 -12.04 6.33 -1.47
N GLY A 124 -11.00 6.65 -2.25
CA GLY A 124 -11.11 7.45 -3.48
C GLY A 124 -11.86 6.72 -4.58
N LEU A 125 -11.57 5.42 -4.77
CA LEU A 125 -12.27 4.57 -5.74
C LEU A 125 -13.76 4.43 -5.42
N GLN A 126 -14.10 4.37 -4.12
CA GLN A 126 -15.48 4.35 -3.64
C GLN A 126 -16.13 5.75 -3.59
N SER A 127 -15.39 6.83 -3.91
CA SER A 127 -15.83 8.22 -3.79
C SER A 127 -16.30 8.61 -2.38
N THR A 128 -15.76 7.96 -1.34
CA THR A 128 -16.14 8.17 0.05
C THR A 128 -15.36 9.34 0.64
N VAL A 129 -15.78 10.56 0.36
CA VAL A 129 -15.19 11.81 0.91
C VAL A 129 -15.17 11.79 2.46
N GLN A 130 -16.14 11.11 3.08
CA GLN A 130 -16.17 10.95 4.54
C GLN A 130 -15.04 10.06 5.07
N GLY A 131 -14.49 9.17 4.26
CA GLY A 131 -13.37 8.28 4.61
C GLY A 131 -12.00 8.97 4.48
N LEU A 132 -11.90 10.03 3.66
CA LEU A 132 -10.68 10.80 3.47
C LEU A 132 -10.13 11.28 4.82
N TYR A 133 -10.87 12.11 5.55
CA TYR A 133 -10.34 12.69 6.78
C TYR A 133 -9.96 11.62 7.81
N PRO A 134 -10.85 10.68 8.21
CA PRO A 134 -10.55 9.71 9.26
C PRO A 134 -9.41 8.74 8.90
N LEU A 135 -9.34 8.27 7.65
CA LEU A 135 -8.40 7.22 7.24
C LEU A 135 -7.05 7.77 6.77
N SER A 136 -7.02 8.96 6.14
CA SER A 136 -5.78 9.55 5.62
C SER A 136 -5.11 10.56 6.56
N LEU A 137 -5.88 11.23 7.43
CA LEU A 137 -5.43 12.41 8.16
C LEU A 137 -5.71 12.27 9.67
N THR A 138 -6.98 12.20 10.05
CA THR A 138 -7.45 12.43 11.41
C THR A 138 -7.08 11.32 12.38
N HIS A 139 -7.08 10.03 12.00
CA HIS A 139 -6.74 8.98 12.98
C HIS A 139 -5.31 9.14 13.52
N ASN A 140 -4.34 9.30 12.63
CA ASN A 140 -2.93 9.45 13.02
C ASN A 140 -2.69 10.80 13.69
N LEU A 141 -3.34 11.86 13.21
CA LEU A 141 -3.28 13.19 13.84
C LEU A 141 -3.88 13.18 15.26
N VAL A 142 -5.05 12.57 15.45
CA VAL A 142 -5.71 12.43 16.76
C VAL A 142 -4.91 11.51 17.67
N ALA A 143 -4.39 10.39 17.17
CA ALA A 143 -3.53 9.51 17.96
C ALA A 143 -2.27 10.24 18.44
N SER A 144 -1.62 11.00 17.55
CA SER A 144 -0.46 11.83 17.88
C SER A 144 -0.81 12.93 18.89
N PHE A 145 -1.97 13.58 18.74
CA PHE A 145 -2.46 14.58 19.71
C PHE A 145 -2.78 13.96 21.08
N LEU A 146 -3.49 12.83 21.12
CA LEU A 146 -3.82 12.12 22.36
C LEU A 146 -2.55 11.63 23.08
N HIS A 147 -1.57 11.12 22.33
CA HIS A 147 -0.28 10.73 22.86
C HIS A 147 0.45 11.93 23.48
N HIS A 148 0.42 13.08 22.81
CA HIS A 148 1.00 14.32 23.34
C HIS A 148 0.32 14.78 24.63
N VAL A 149 -1.01 14.80 24.67
CA VAL A 149 -1.79 15.20 25.86
C VAL A 149 -1.56 14.25 27.04
N HIS A 150 -1.37 12.95 26.79
CA HIS A 150 -1.10 11.98 27.85
C HIS A 150 0.37 12.00 28.33
N ASN A 151 1.29 12.49 27.49
CA ASN A 151 2.72 12.51 27.77
C ASN A 151 3.25 13.95 27.70
N GLU A 152 3.06 14.69 28.80
CA GLU A 152 3.34 16.13 28.97
C GLU A 152 4.78 16.59 28.66
N GLN A 153 5.72 15.67 28.36
CA GLN A 153 7.11 15.96 27.97
C GLN A 153 7.41 15.75 26.47
N THR A 154 6.45 15.31 25.66
CA THR A 154 6.69 15.11 24.22
C THR A 154 6.36 16.37 23.44
N THR A 155 7.30 16.91 22.65
CA THR A 155 6.97 17.95 21.66
C THR A 155 6.02 17.36 20.63
N LEU A 156 4.97 18.09 20.25
CA LEU A 156 4.01 17.69 19.22
C LEU A 156 4.73 17.62 17.86
N SER A 157 5.34 16.47 17.56
CA SER A 157 6.02 16.25 16.28
C SER A 157 4.98 15.72 15.30
N PHE A 158 4.63 16.52 14.30
CA PHE A 158 3.85 16.09 13.15
C PHE A 158 4.75 16.09 11.93
N GLY A 159 4.52 15.15 11.01
CA GLY A 159 5.28 15.12 9.77
C GLY A 159 6.76 14.83 9.99
N THR A 160 7.08 13.92 10.93
CA THR A 160 8.47 13.53 11.14
C THR A 160 8.99 12.90 9.85
N LYS A 161 10.04 13.50 9.27
CA LYS A 161 10.77 12.99 8.11
C LYS A 161 11.75 11.91 8.51
N GLY A 162 12.26 11.19 7.53
CA GLY A 162 13.27 10.17 7.73
C GLY A 162 14.19 10.02 6.53
N PHE A 163 15.10 9.06 6.64
CA PHE A 163 16.10 8.74 5.64
C PHE A 163 16.22 7.24 5.45
N TRP A 164 16.62 6.85 4.24
CA TRP A 164 16.93 5.47 3.90
C TRP A 164 18.38 5.13 4.22
N ASP A 165 18.62 3.87 4.57
CA ASP A 165 19.96 3.29 4.64
C ASP A 165 20.68 3.29 3.29
N SER A 166 19.94 3.16 2.19
CA SER A 166 20.45 3.27 0.82
C SER A 166 19.34 3.71 -0.14
N ILE A 167 19.65 4.63 -1.05
CA ILE A 167 18.72 5.04 -2.12
C ILE A 167 18.72 4.03 -3.27
N SER A 168 19.84 3.35 -3.55
CA SER A 168 19.89 2.36 -4.63
C SER A 168 19.20 1.04 -4.26
N SER A 169 19.29 0.66 -2.98
CA SER A 169 18.73 -0.57 -2.44
C SER A 169 18.13 -0.32 -1.04
N PRO A 170 17.02 0.44 -0.95
CA PRO A 170 16.39 0.82 0.31
C PRO A 170 15.86 -0.40 1.05
N LYS A 171 16.21 -0.52 2.32
CA LYS A 171 15.74 -1.61 3.20
C LYS A 171 15.22 -1.10 4.53
N VAL A 172 15.80 -0.03 5.06
CA VAL A 172 15.46 0.52 6.38
C VAL A 172 15.22 2.02 6.26
N TYR A 173 14.01 2.45 6.60
CA TYR A 173 13.66 3.87 6.75
C TYR A 173 13.72 4.24 8.23
N THR A 174 14.44 5.31 8.55
CA THR A 174 14.64 5.78 9.93
C THR A 174 14.23 7.24 10.04
N LEU A 175 13.38 7.54 11.01
CA LEU A 175 12.96 8.90 11.31
C LEU A 175 14.14 9.76 11.81
N SER A 176 14.17 11.00 11.38
CA SER A 176 15.22 11.98 11.71
C SER A 176 15.05 12.57 13.11
N ASP A 177 13.80 12.67 13.58
CA ASP A 177 13.45 13.21 14.89
C ASP A 177 12.73 12.14 15.75
N LEU A 178 12.24 12.57 16.91
CA LEU A 178 11.44 11.72 17.80
C LEU A 178 10.30 11.04 17.02
N PRO A 179 10.05 9.74 17.29
CA PRO A 179 8.94 9.01 16.69
C PRO A 179 7.61 9.75 16.87
N SER A 180 6.91 9.97 15.77
CA SER A 180 5.55 10.52 15.75
C SER A 180 4.58 9.46 15.24
N LEU A 181 3.36 9.47 15.77
CA LEU A 181 2.28 8.62 15.27
C LEU A 181 1.71 9.11 13.92
N ALA A 182 2.12 10.30 13.47
CA ALA A 182 1.74 10.91 12.20
C ALA A 182 2.99 11.35 11.42
N THR A 183 3.72 10.39 10.87
CA THR A 183 4.89 10.62 10.00
C THR A 183 4.48 11.21 8.65
N ASP A 184 5.43 11.84 7.95
CA ASP A 184 5.20 12.36 6.59
C ASP A 184 4.76 11.23 5.64
N ALA A 185 5.37 10.05 5.76
CA ALA A 185 5.06 8.92 4.90
C ALA A 185 3.61 8.43 5.04
N LEU A 186 3.07 8.44 6.27
CA LEU A 186 1.67 8.09 6.52
C LEU A 186 0.70 9.10 5.89
N ILE A 187 0.98 10.40 6.09
CA ILE A 187 0.12 11.49 5.61
C ILE A 187 0.14 11.54 4.08
N ILE A 188 1.34 11.56 3.48
CA ILE A 188 1.52 11.58 2.03
C ILE A 188 0.85 10.36 1.41
N GLY A 189 1.10 9.16 1.95
CA GLY A 189 0.47 7.94 1.44
C GLY A 189 -1.05 8.02 1.44
N GLY A 190 -1.65 8.38 2.58
CA GLY A 190 -3.11 8.49 2.68
C GLY A 190 -3.71 9.50 1.69
N ILE A 191 -3.09 10.67 1.55
CA ILE A 191 -3.56 11.72 0.64
C ILE A 191 -3.39 11.31 -0.82
N ASP A 192 -2.20 10.85 -1.21
CA ASP A 192 -1.87 10.46 -2.58
C ASP A 192 -2.77 9.30 -3.02
N GLY A 193 -2.95 8.30 -2.15
CA GLY A 193 -3.89 7.21 -2.40
C GLY A 193 -5.29 7.72 -2.71
N PHE A 194 -5.83 8.63 -1.89
CA PHE A 194 -7.17 9.19 -2.11
C PHE A 194 -7.29 10.00 -3.40
N ILE A 195 -6.29 10.83 -3.70
CA ILE A 195 -6.26 11.61 -4.93
C ILE A 195 -6.24 10.67 -6.14
N LEU A 196 -5.35 9.68 -6.15
CA LEU A 196 -5.26 8.68 -7.21
C LEU A 196 -6.59 7.93 -7.39
N GLY A 197 -7.20 7.47 -6.31
CA GLY A 197 -8.48 6.75 -6.36
C GLY A 197 -9.63 7.61 -6.87
N SER A 198 -9.65 8.89 -6.49
CA SER A 198 -10.68 9.85 -6.91
C SER A 198 -10.53 10.23 -8.39
N GLU A 199 -9.30 10.39 -8.87
CA GLU A 199 -9.04 10.67 -10.29
C GLU A 199 -9.45 9.47 -11.16
N VAL A 200 -9.13 8.25 -10.72
CA VAL A 200 -9.52 7.02 -11.44
C VAL A 200 -11.04 6.80 -11.43
N SER A 201 -11.72 7.11 -10.33
CA SER A 201 -13.17 6.89 -10.22
C SER A 201 -14.00 7.86 -11.07
N THR A 202 -13.47 9.07 -11.33
CA THR A 202 -14.13 10.12 -12.11
C THR A 202 -13.77 10.10 -13.60
N SER A 203 -12.66 9.47 -13.97
CA SER A 203 -12.23 9.30 -15.36
C SER A 203 -12.80 8.01 -15.98
N ASN A 204 -12.80 7.92 -17.31
CA ASN A 204 -13.12 6.67 -18.04
C ASN A 204 -12.02 5.59 -17.88
N HIS A 205 -11.14 5.72 -16.87
CA HIS A 205 -10.02 4.82 -16.59
C HIS A 205 -10.39 3.66 -15.66
N ARG A 206 -11.68 3.39 -15.47
CA ARG A 206 -12.16 2.30 -14.61
C ARG A 206 -11.68 0.90 -15.05
N GLU A 207 -11.25 0.75 -16.30
CA GLU A 207 -10.68 -0.47 -16.87
C GLU A 207 -9.15 -0.58 -16.71
N ARG A 208 -8.46 0.39 -16.09
CA ARG A 208 -7.01 0.30 -15.83
C ARG A 208 -6.71 -0.63 -14.65
N SER A 209 -5.57 -1.30 -14.72
CA SER A 209 -5.05 -2.08 -13.61
C SER A 209 -4.54 -1.15 -12.49
N LEU A 210 -4.45 -1.67 -11.26
CA LEU A 210 -3.82 -0.99 -10.13
C LEU A 210 -2.34 -0.69 -10.40
N SER A 211 -1.65 -1.59 -11.10
CA SER A 211 -0.23 -1.41 -11.45
C SER A 211 0.04 -0.28 -12.48
N ASP A 212 -0.97 0.14 -13.23
CA ASP A 212 -0.86 1.21 -14.24
C ASP A 212 -0.98 2.63 -13.65
N LEU A 213 -1.23 2.76 -12.34
CA LEU A 213 -1.32 4.04 -11.63
C LEU A 213 0.05 4.56 -11.20
#